data_AF-A0A953CX68-F1
#
_entry.id   AF-A0A953CX68-F1
#
_cell.length_a   1.000
_cell.length_b   1.000
_cell.length_c   1.000
_cell.angle_alpha   90.00
_cell.angle_beta   90.00
_cell.angle_gamma   90.00
#
_symmetry.space_group_name_H-M   'P 1'
#
loop_
_entity.id
_entity.type
_entity.pdbx_description
1 polymer ?
#
loop_
_entity_poly.entity_id
_entity_poly.type
_entity_poly.pdbx_seq_one_letter_code
_entity_poly.pdbx_strand_id
1 'polypeptide(L)' 'MAHDWVALAKGYAVEAGRATTLDELVTQFRRGLAVTGPYLVEVLM' A
#
# COMPACT_ATOMS: atom_id res chain seq x y z
N MET A 1 -8.94 -8.88 14.75
CA MET A 1 -9.25 -9.02 13.32
C MET A 1 -8.50 -7.89 12.61
N ALA A 2 -7.43 -8.19 11.87
CA ALA A 2 -6.74 -7.17 11.09
C ALA A 2 -7.59 -6.84 9.86
N HIS A 3 -7.85 -5.57 9.61
CA HIS A 3 -8.61 -5.13 8.43
C HIS A 3 -7.70 -5.18 7.20
N ASP A 4 -8.16 -5.77 6.10
CA ASP A 4 -7.43 -5.77 4.82
C ASP A 4 -7.60 -4.40 4.15
N TRP A 5 -6.64 -3.50 4.41
CA TRP A 5 -6.69 -2.13 3.89
C TRP A 5 -6.49 -2.06 2.37
N VAL A 6 -5.74 -3.01 1.80
CA VAL A 6 -5.54 -3.13 0.35
C VAL A 6 -6.87 -3.44 -0.34
N ALA A 7 -7.68 -4.35 0.22
CA ALA A 7 -9.01 -4.66 -0.30
C ALA A 7 -9.95 -3.44 -0.23
N LEU A 8 -9.88 -2.67 0.87
CA LEU A 8 -10.66 -1.44 1.02
C LEU A 8 -10.29 -0.37 -0.02
N ALA A 9 -9.00 -0.18 -0.29
CA ALA A 9 -8.51 0.84 -1.23
C ALA A 9 -9.07 0.70 -2.65
N LYS A 10 -9.34 -0.55 -3.09
CA LYS A 10 -9.96 -0.83 -4.39
C LYS A 10 -11.31 -0.13 -4.56
N GLY A 11 -12.12 -0.07 -3.49
CA GLY A 11 -13.42 0.60 -3.52
C GLY A 11 -13.34 2.12 -3.72
N TYR A 12 -12.17 2.71 -3.47
CA TYR A 12 -11.90 4.14 -3.63
C TYR A 12 -11.08 4.46 -4.88
N ALA A 13 -10.84 3.48 -5.76
CA ALA A 13 -9.94 3.61 -6.90
C ALA A 13 -8.52 4.08 -6.51
N VAL A 14 -8.07 3.71 -5.31
CA VAL A 14 -6.72 3.99 -4.81
C VAL A 14 -5.85 2.77 -5.04
N GLU A 15 -4.71 2.95 -5.71
CA GLU A 15 -3.70 1.91 -5.82
C GLU A 15 -3.10 1.59 -4.44
N ALA A 16 -2.88 0.31 -4.15
CA ALA A 16 -2.40 -0.11 -2.84
C ALA A 16 -1.45 -1.30 -2.91
N GLY A 17 -0.51 -1.33 -1.96
CA GLY A 17 0.44 -2.41 -1.77
C GLY A 17 0.58 -2.77 -0.29
N ARG A 18 0.95 -4.03 -0.03
CA ARG A 18 1.26 -4.51 1.32
C ARG A 18 2.77 -4.69 1.48
N ALA A 19 3.25 -4.43 2.68
CA ALA A 19 4.62 -4.70 3.10
C ALA A 19 4.61 -5.41 4.46
N THR A 20 5.32 -6.54 4.52
CA THR A 20 5.57 -7.37 5.71
C THR A 20 7.03 -7.32 6.14
N THR A 21 7.88 -6.65 5.36
CA THR A 21 9.29 -6.42 5.66
C THR A 21 9.66 -4.96 5.36
N LEU A 22 10.81 -4.51 5.89
CA LEU A 22 11.33 -3.17 5.58
C LEU A 22 11.69 -3.01 4.09
N ASP A 23 12.21 -4.05 3.45
CA ASP A 23 12.55 -4.01 2.01
C ASP A 23 11.29 -3.91 1.14
N GLU A 24 10.22 -4.60 1.53
CA GLU A 24 8.91 -4.46 0.89
C GLU A 24 8.36 -3.04 1.09
N LEU A 25 8.51 -2.45 2.27
CA LEU A 25 8.09 -1.07 2.53
C LEU A 25 8.85 -0.09 1.62
N VAL A 26 10.17 -0.21 1.51
CA VAL A 26 10.98 0.62 0.59
C VAL A 26 10.48 0.48 -0.85
N THR A 27 10.14 -0.74 -1.25
CA THR A 27 9.61 -1.02 -2.60
C THR A 27 8.26 -0.34 -2.83
N GLN A 28 7.29 -0.50 -1.91
CA GLN A 28 5.97 0.13 -2.05
C GLN A 28 6.06 1.66 -1.97
N PHE A 29 6.96 2.19 -1.12
CA PHE A 29 7.17 3.62 -1.00
C PHE A 29 7.66 4.24 -2.31
N ARG A 30 8.64 3.60 -2.96
CA ARG A 30 9.13 4.05 -4.29
C ARG A 30 8.02 4.01 -5.35
N ARG A 31 7.18 2.97 -5.33
CA ARG A 31 6.02 2.88 -6.23
C ARG A 31 5.04 4.02 -5.99
N GLY A 32 4.65 4.25 -4.74
CA GLY A 32 3.72 5.31 -4.37
C GLY A 32 4.19 6.72 -4.75
N LEU A 33 5.50 6.98 -4.71
CA LEU A 33 6.05 8.25 -5.18
C LEU A 33 6.09 8.39 -6.71
N ALA A 34 6.03 7.29 -7.46
CA ALA A 34 6.10 7.29 -8.92
C ALA A 34 4.71 7.39 -9.59
N VAL A 35 3.63 7.05 -8.89
CA VAL A 35 2.26 7.19 -9.41
C VAL A 35 1.75 8.62 -9.27
N THR A 36 0.96 9.05 -10.25
CA THR A 36 0.21 10.30 -10.17
C THR A 36 -1.12 10.01 -9.50
N GLY A 37 -1.23 10.33 -8.22
CA GLY A 37 -2.45 10.12 -7.43
C GLY A 37 -2.16 9.50 -6.06
N PRO A 38 -3.22 9.19 -5.29
CA PRO A 38 -3.07 8.56 -3.99
C PRO A 38 -2.57 7.11 -4.12
N TYR A 39 -1.71 6.70 -3.18
CA TYR A 39 -1.21 5.34 -3.06
C TYR A 39 -1.21 4.91 -1.59
N LEU A 40 -1.81 3.76 -1.28
CA LEU A 40 -1.86 3.21 0.07
C LEU A 40 -0.78 2.14 0.26
N VAL A 41 0.01 2.27 1.32
CA VAL A 41 0.92 1.21 1.78
C VAL A 41 0.38 0.64 3.09
N GLU A 42 -0.01 -0.63 3.08
CA GLU A 42 -0.37 -1.37 4.30
C GLU A 42 0.89 -2.04 4.86
N VAL A 43 1.36 -1.56 6.02
CA VAL A 43 2.52 -2.11 6.73
C VAL A 43 2.03 -3.04 7.83
N LEU A 44 2.46 -4.30 7.79
CA LEU A 44 2.23 -5.29 8.83
C LEU A 44 3.52 -5.52 9.61
N MET A 45 3.42 -5.58 10.93
CA MET A 45 4.51 -5.88 11.86
C MET A 45 4.33 -7.26 12.49
#